data_AF-A0A939V408-F1
#
_entry.id   AF-A0A939V408-F1
#
_cell.length_a   1.000
_cell.length_b   1.000
_cell.length_c   1.000
_cell.angle_alpha   90.00
_cell.angle_beta   90.00
_cell.angle_gamma   90.00
#
_symmetry.space_group_name_H-M   'P 1'
#
loop_
_entity.id
_entity.type
_entity.pdbx_description
1 polymer ?
#
loop_
_entity_poly.entity_id
_entity_poly.type
_entity_poly.pdbx_seq_one_letter_code
_entity_poly.pdbx_strand_id
1 'polypeptide(L)'
;MTAKLFFRAIAAFIAGLVIVGLLLFLPAGSFAFIKAWILIGVLFVPMFVAGIVMMFVNPTLLEKRLNAKEKEGEQKLVIALSGLMFIAAFVVAGLNYRFSWIEMPMWASYLAAGIFIAAYILYAEVLRENVYLSRTIEVQENQKVIDTGLYGVVRHPMYMSTLILFLSMPLILGSPISFAIMFIYIPIIAVRIRNEEKVLEEGLEGYADYKKKVKHRVIPFIW
;
A
#
# COMPACT_ATOMS: atom_id res chain seq x y z
N MET A 1 -16.86 7.93 21.19
CA MET A 1 -15.49 8.15 20.67
C MET A 1 -14.55 8.20 21.86
N THR A 2 -13.55 7.33 21.95
CA THR A 2 -12.59 7.39 23.07
C THR A 2 -11.47 8.37 22.73
N ALA A 3 -11.21 9.36 23.59
CA ALA A 3 -10.11 10.32 23.40
C ALA A 3 -8.77 9.59 23.15
N LYS A 4 -8.59 8.43 23.78
CA LYS A 4 -7.45 7.52 23.58
C LYS A 4 -7.27 7.07 22.12
N LEU A 5 -8.35 6.70 21.42
CA LEU A 5 -8.29 6.29 20.01
C LEU A 5 -7.88 7.46 19.10
N PHE A 6 -8.43 8.66 19.37
CA PHE A 6 -8.08 9.88 18.65
C PHE A 6 -6.59 10.22 18.76
N PHE A 7 -6.06 10.30 19.99
CA PHE A 7 -4.65 10.58 20.22
C PHE A 7 -3.73 9.54 19.58
N ARG A 8 -4.11 8.25 19.64
CA ARG A 8 -3.34 7.19 19.01
C ARG A 8 -3.31 7.29 17.49
N ALA A 9 -4.46 7.59 16.87
CA ALA A 9 -4.56 7.78 15.42
C ALA A 9 -3.69 8.96 14.95
N ILE A 10 -3.78 10.09 15.65
CA ILE A 10 -2.97 11.29 15.35
C ILE A 10 -1.48 11.01 15.56
N ALA A 11 -1.10 10.35 16.66
CA ALA A 11 0.29 10.01 16.93
C ALA A 11 0.86 9.11 15.83
N ALA A 12 0.11 8.09 15.37
CA ALA A 12 0.53 7.23 14.27
C ALA A 12 0.65 8.01 12.94
N PHE A 13 -0.28 8.93 12.67
CA PHE A 13 -0.24 9.79 11.48
C PHE A 13 1.00 10.70 11.48
N ILE A 14 1.24 11.41 12.59
CA ILE A 14 2.38 12.31 12.75
C ILE A 14 3.70 11.53 12.68
N ALA A 15 3.78 10.37 13.35
CA ALA A 15 4.95 9.51 13.30
C ALA A 15 5.25 9.06 11.87
N GLY A 16 4.24 8.64 11.10
CA GLY A 16 4.39 8.31 9.69
C GLY A 16 4.91 9.48 8.87
N LEU A 17 4.34 10.67 9.05
CA LEU A 17 4.74 11.89 8.33
C LEU A 17 6.20 12.25 8.63
N VAL A 18 6.60 12.21 9.91
CA VAL A 18 7.97 12.49 10.34
C VAL A 18 8.93 11.44 9.77
N ILE A 19 8.61 10.14 9.86
CA ILE A 19 9.47 9.07 9.33
C ILE A 19 9.70 9.26 7.82
N VAL A 20 8.64 9.46 7.04
CA VAL A 20 8.76 9.67 5.59
C VAL A 20 9.55 10.96 5.30
N GLY A 21 9.27 12.03 6.03
CA GLY A 21 10.01 13.29 5.91
C GLY A 21 11.50 13.11 6.18
N LEU A 22 11.88 12.41 7.25
CA LEU A 22 13.28 12.14 7.59
C LEU A 22 13.96 11.27 6.52
N LEU A 23 13.29 10.21 6.05
CA LEU A 23 13.83 9.33 5.01
C LEU A 23 14.06 10.02 3.67
N LEU A 24 13.36 11.12 3.38
CA LEU A 24 13.51 11.88 2.15
C LEU A 24 14.45 13.08 2.32
N PHE A 25 14.20 13.94 3.31
CA PHE A 25 14.88 15.21 3.45
C PHE A 25 16.28 15.11 4.06
N LEU A 26 16.54 14.16 4.98
CA LEU A 26 17.89 13.95 5.51
C LEU A 26 18.88 13.54 4.41
N PRO A 27 18.61 12.50 3.59
CA PRO A 27 19.52 12.16 2.49
C PRO A 27 19.53 13.22 1.39
N ALA A 28 18.42 13.90 1.11
CA ALA A 28 18.38 15.02 0.18
C ALA A 28 19.24 16.22 0.63
N GLY A 29 19.37 16.43 1.94
CA GLY A 29 20.09 17.57 2.52
C GLY A 29 19.41 18.93 2.29
N SER A 30 18.15 18.95 1.82
CA SER A 30 17.43 20.18 1.52
C SER A 30 15.91 19.97 1.51
N PHE A 31 15.18 20.94 2.05
CA PHE A 31 13.71 21.00 1.95
C PHE A 31 13.21 21.56 0.61
N ALA A 32 14.11 22.01 -0.26
CA ALA A 32 13.78 22.46 -1.63
C ALA A 32 13.43 21.28 -2.57
N PHE A 33 13.45 20.05 -2.07
CA PHE A 33 13.04 18.86 -2.82
C PHE A 33 11.51 18.84 -2.99
N ILE A 34 10.98 19.64 -3.93
CA ILE A 34 9.54 19.83 -4.18
C ILE A 34 8.82 18.50 -4.45
N LYS A 35 9.46 17.55 -5.14
CA LYS A 35 8.89 16.23 -5.45
C LYS A 35 8.59 15.40 -4.18
N ALA A 36 9.39 15.56 -3.11
CA ALA A 36 9.10 14.94 -1.82
C ALA A 36 7.84 15.54 -1.18
N TRP A 37 7.64 16.85 -1.28
CA TRP A 37 6.40 17.49 -0.81
C TRP A 37 5.17 17.03 -1.60
N ILE A 38 5.29 16.83 -2.91
CA ILE A 38 4.21 16.26 -3.72
C ILE A 38 3.86 14.86 -3.21
N LEU A 39 4.85 13.99 -3.01
CA LEU A 39 4.62 12.64 -2.48
C LEU A 39 3.96 12.70 -1.10
N ILE A 40 4.47 13.52 -0.17
CA ILE A 40 3.90 13.69 1.16
C ILE A 40 2.44 14.14 1.07
N GLY A 41 2.15 15.13 0.21
CA GLY A 41 0.79 15.62 -0.01
C GLY A 41 -0.17 14.53 -0.48
N VAL A 42 0.17 13.84 -1.58
CA VAL A 42 -0.71 12.81 -2.15
C VAL A 42 -0.82 11.55 -1.28
N LEU A 43 0.19 11.26 -0.45
CA LEU A 43 0.18 10.12 0.47
C LEU A 43 -0.63 10.43 1.74
N PHE A 44 -0.37 11.56 2.39
CA PHE A 44 -0.90 11.85 3.73
C PHE A 44 -2.24 12.58 3.72
N VAL A 45 -2.55 13.43 2.73
CA VAL A 45 -3.85 14.14 2.70
C VAL A 45 -5.03 13.17 2.57
N PRO A 46 -5.06 12.23 1.59
CA PRO A 46 -6.15 11.25 1.51
C PRO A 46 -6.19 10.34 2.74
N MET A 47 -5.03 9.95 3.28
CA MET A 47 -4.95 9.14 4.50
C MET A 47 -5.55 9.85 5.71
N PHE A 48 -5.32 11.16 5.84
CA PHE A 48 -5.88 11.99 6.90
C PHE A 48 -7.40 12.08 6.78
N VAL A 49 -7.91 12.37 5.58
CA VAL A 49 -9.36 12.44 5.30
C VAL A 49 -10.02 11.09 5.57
N ALA A 50 -9.46 9.99 5.06
CA ALA A 50 -9.97 8.65 5.31
C ALA A 50 -9.95 8.29 6.80
N GLY A 51 -8.90 8.67 7.53
CA GLY A 51 -8.78 8.48 8.98
C GLY A 51 -9.89 9.22 9.75
N ILE A 52 -10.16 10.47 9.38
CA ILE A 52 -11.28 11.26 9.93
C ILE A 52 -12.61 10.57 9.64
N VAL A 53 -12.88 10.22 8.37
CA VAL A 53 -14.13 9.55 7.98
C VAL A 53 -14.33 8.26 8.76
N MET A 54 -13.32 7.38 8.83
CA MET A 54 -13.41 6.14 9.60
C MET A 54 -13.64 6.39 11.09
N MET A 55 -13.06 7.45 11.66
CA MET A 55 -13.24 7.77 13.06
C MET A 55 -14.70 8.13 13.41
N PHE A 56 -15.41 8.77 12.48
CA PHE A 56 -16.82 9.13 12.66
C PHE A 56 -17.78 8.03 12.23
N VAL A 57 -17.49 7.31 11.15
CA VAL A 57 -18.38 6.30 10.57
C VAL A 57 -18.22 4.93 11.23
N ASN A 58 -16.97 4.49 11.50
CA ASN A 58 -16.70 3.16 12.05
C ASN A 58 -15.40 3.14 12.88
N PRO A 59 -15.43 3.66 14.12
CA PRO A 59 -14.23 3.78 14.96
C PRO A 59 -13.61 2.42 15.35
N THR A 60 -14.41 1.34 15.39
CA THR A 60 -13.89 -0.01 15.68
C THR A 60 -13.04 -0.54 14.53
N LEU A 61 -13.39 -0.23 13.28
CA LEU A 61 -12.56 -0.55 12.11
C LEU A 61 -11.21 0.19 12.16
N LEU A 62 -11.22 1.47 12.54
CA LEU A 62 -9.99 2.25 12.71
C LEU A 62 -9.10 1.66 13.81
N GLU A 63 -9.70 1.28 14.95
CA GLU A 63 -8.97 0.65 16.05
C GLU A 63 -8.33 -0.69 15.64
N LYS A 64 -9.06 -1.54 14.91
CA LYS A 64 -8.52 -2.79 14.35
C LYS A 64 -7.32 -2.52 13.44
N ARG A 65 -7.41 -1.49 12.58
CA ARG A 65 -6.31 -1.10 11.67
C ARG A 65 -5.08 -0.57 12.42
N LEU A 66 -5.26 0.16 13.52
CA LEU A 66 -4.15 0.65 14.36
C LEU A 66 -3.52 -0.44 15.24
N ASN A 67 -4.23 -1.54 15.49
CA ASN A 67 -3.81 -2.66 16.33
C ASN A 67 -3.31 -3.88 15.56
N ALA A 68 -3.25 -3.81 14.22
CA ALA A 68 -2.80 -4.93 13.39
C ALA A 68 -1.36 -5.36 13.77
N LYS A 69 -1.26 -6.44 14.54
CA LYS A 69 -0.02 -7.11 14.90
C LYS A 69 -0.03 -8.48 14.23
N GLU A 70 0.88 -8.70 13.29
CA GLU A 70 0.96 -10.01 12.65
C GLU A 70 1.53 -11.05 13.60
N LYS A 71 0.80 -12.14 13.74
CA LYS A 71 1.16 -13.26 14.62
C LYS A 71 2.09 -14.24 13.90
N GLU A 72 1.96 -14.38 12.58
CA GLU A 72 2.74 -15.33 11.78
C GLU A 72 4.14 -14.82 11.43
N GLY A 73 5.14 -15.70 11.55
CA GLY A 73 6.55 -15.38 11.27
C GLY A 73 6.82 -15.02 9.82
N GLU A 74 6.22 -15.73 8.86
CA GLU A 74 6.37 -15.46 7.43
C GLU A 74 5.81 -14.07 7.06
N GLN A 75 4.67 -13.69 7.65
CA GLN A 75 4.08 -12.37 7.44
C GLN A 75 4.92 -11.25 8.05
N LYS A 76 5.59 -11.50 9.19
CA LYS A 76 6.57 -10.55 9.76
C LYS A 76 7.77 -10.35 8.83
N LEU A 77 8.27 -11.41 8.20
CA LEU A 77 9.36 -11.29 7.24
C LEU A 77 8.95 -10.46 6.02
N VAL A 78 7.76 -10.70 5.46
CA VAL A 78 7.19 -9.90 4.37
C VAL A 78 7.10 -8.41 4.75
N ILE A 79 6.64 -8.10 5.96
CA ILE A 79 6.57 -6.72 6.47
C ILE A 79 7.96 -6.12 6.66
N ALA A 80 8.90 -6.86 7.23
CA ALA A 80 10.27 -6.39 7.45
C ALA A 80 10.99 -6.11 6.12
N LEU A 81 10.89 -7.02 5.14
CA LEU A 81 11.44 -6.84 3.81
C LEU A 81 10.80 -5.66 3.08
N SER A 82 9.47 -5.50 3.21
CA SER A 82 8.78 -4.33 2.65
C SER A 82 9.27 -3.03 3.29
N GLY A 83 9.44 -3.00 4.62
CA GLY A 83 9.98 -1.85 5.35
C GLY A 83 11.39 -1.49 4.92
N LEU A 84 12.28 -2.48 4.81
CA LEU A 84 13.65 -2.29 4.33
C LEU A 84 13.67 -1.76 2.89
N MET A 85 12.83 -2.31 2.01
CA MET A 85 12.67 -1.84 0.65
C MET A 85 12.23 -0.37 0.61
N PHE A 86 11.25 0.04 1.41
CA PHE A 86 10.81 1.44 1.47
C PHE A 86 11.89 2.39 1.99
N ILE A 87 12.61 1.99 3.04
CA ILE A 87 13.74 2.75 3.59
C ILE A 87 14.78 2.94 2.49
N ALA A 88 15.20 1.86 1.84
CA ALA A 88 16.18 1.92 0.76
C ALA A 88 15.71 2.80 -0.41
N ALA A 89 14.47 2.62 -0.87
CA ALA A 89 13.91 3.38 -1.98
C ALA A 89 13.85 4.89 -1.66
N PHE A 90 13.39 5.28 -0.47
CA PHE A 90 13.25 6.69 -0.10
C PHE A 90 14.60 7.35 0.17
N VAL A 91 15.51 6.65 0.84
CA VAL A 91 16.87 7.15 1.05
C VAL A 91 17.58 7.38 -0.28
N VAL A 92 17.50 6.39 -1.19
CA VAL A 92 18.09 6.50 -2.54
C VAL A 92 17.43 7.61 -3.36
N ALA A 93 16.12 7.84 -3.22
CA ALA A 93 15.47 8.96 -3.87
C ALA A 93 15.97 10.33 -3.36
N GLY A 94 16.18 10.47 -2.05
CA GLY A 94 16.79 11.67 -1.47
C GLY A 94 18.23 11.87 -1.96
N LEU A 95 19.05 10.82 -1.99
CA LEU A 95 20.43 10.88 -2.50
C LEU A 95 20.45 11.20 -4.00
N ASN A 96 19.52 10.64 -4.78
CA ASN A 96 19.37 10.94 -6.21
C ASN A 96 19.10 12.43 -6.45
N TYR A 97 18.28 13.06 -5.60
CA TYR A 97 18.08 14.50 -5.64
C TYR A 97 19.35 15.27 -5.23
N ARG A 98 19.99 14.88 -4.12
CA ARG A 98 21.17 15.58 -3.59
C ARG A 98 22.34 15.61 -4.56
N PHE A 99 22.57 14.50 -5.25
CA PHE A 99 23.70 14.33 -6.16
C PHE A 99 23.31 14.46 -7.63
N SER A 100 22.04 14.79 -7.93
CA SER A 100 21.50 14.91 -9.30
C SER A 100 21.90 13.74 -10.20
N TRP A 101 21.80 12.50 -9.71
CA TRP A 101 22.22 11.31 -10.49
C TRP A 101 21.41 11.14 -11.77
N ILE A 102 20.08 11.12 -11.64
CA ILE A 102 19.15 11.05 -12.76
C ILE A 102 17.98 11.98 -12.47
N GLU A 103 17.72 12.92 -13.37
CA GLU A 103 16.64 13.88 -13.24
C GLU A 103 15.48 13.56 -14.18
N MET A 104 14.30 13.33 -13.59
CA MET A 104 13.05 13.28 -14.35
C MET A 104 12.41 14.67 -14.46
N PRO A 105 11.80 15.00 -15.60
CA PRO A 105 11.10 16.27 -15.76
C PRO A 105 9.87 16.33 -14.84
N MET A 106 9.49 17.55 -14.46
CA MET A 106 8.45 17.77 -13.45
C MET A 106 7.07 17.21 -13.86
N TRP A 107 6.74 17.25 -15.15
CA TRP A 107 5.49 16.70 -15.68
C TRP A 107 5.34 15.20 -15.41
N ALA A 108 6.44 14.44 -15.42
CA ALA A 108 6.41 13.00 -15.19
C ALA A 108 6.05 12.68 -13.73
N SER A 109 6.54 13.49 -12.78
CA SER A 109 6.15 13.38 -11.37
C SER A 109 4.68 13.75 -11.15
N TYR A 110 4.15 14.75 -11.84
CA TYR A 110 2.72 15.09 -11.76
C TYR A 110 1.83 13.99 -12.35
N LEU A 111 2.23 13.42 -13.49
CA LEU A 111 1.53 12.28 -14.06
C LEU A 111 1.54 11.08 -13.10
N ALA A 112 2.70 10.76 -12.50
CA ALA A 112 2.82 9.71 -11.50
C ALA A 112 1.97 10.00 -10.25
N ALA A 113 1.86 11.26 -9.82
CA ALA A 113 0.97 11.66 -8.73
C ALA A 113 -0.51 11.46 -9.08
N GLY A 114 -0.91 11.74 -10.32
CA GLY A 114 -2.26 11.44 -10.81
C GLY A 114 -2.56 9.93 -10.81
N ILE A 115 -1.62 9.10 -11.29
CA ILE A 115 -1.73 7.63 -11.25
C ILE A 115 -1.82 7.14 -9.80
N PHE A 116 -1.01 7.70 -8.90
CA PHE A 116 -1.04 7.37 -7.48
C PHE A 116 -2.42 7.64 -6.85
N ILE A 117 -3.02 8.80 -7.12
CA ILE A 117 -4.35 9.14 -6.63
C ILE A 117 -5.41 8.19 -7.19
N ALA A 118 -5.35 7.87 -8.48
CA ALA A 118 -6.27 6.91 -9.10
C ALA A 118 -6.16 5.52 -8.45
N ALA A 119 -4.95 5.05 -8.16
CA ALA A 119 -4.71 3.80 -7.45
C ALA A 119 -5.20 3.85 -5.99
N TYR A 120 -5.16 5.01 -5.35
CA TYR A 120 -5.70 5.23 -4.01
C TYR A 120 -7.23 5.09 -4.00
N ILE A 121 -7.89 5.66 -5.00
CA ILE A 121 -9.34 5.53 -5.21
C ILE A 121 -9.71 4.07 -5.49
N LEU A 122 -8.95 3.40 -6.35
CA LEU A 122 -9.13 1.97 -6.62
C LEU A 122 -8.99 1.13 -5.34
N TYR A 123 -7.99 1.42 -4.51
CA TYR A 123 -7.83 0.74 -3.21
C TYR A 123 -9.04 0.96 -2.29
N ALA A 124 -9.60 2.18 -2.27
CA ALA A 124 -10.82 2.48 -1.52
C ALA A 124 -12.04 1.73 -2.06
N GLU A 125 -12.16 1.56 -3.37
CA GLU A 125 -13.23 0.77 -3.99
C GLU A 125 -13.10 -0.73 -3.66
N VAL A 126 -11.89 -1.28 -3.65
CA VAL A 126 -11.65 -2.66 -3.21
C VAL A 126 -12.09 -2.87 -1.76
N LEU A 127 -11.84 -1.89 -0.89
CA LEU A 127 -12.31 -1.91 0.50
C LEU A 127 -13.83 -1.85 0.62
N ARG A 128 -14.49 -1.13 -0.29
CA ARG A 128 -15.97 -1.05 -0.34
C ARG A 128 -16.57 -2.36 -0.83
N GLU A 129 -15.98 -2.97 -1.84
CA GLU A 129 -16.47 -4.21 -2.45
C GLU A 129 -16.26 -5.42 -1.54
N ASN A 130 -15.11 -5.51 -0.84
CA ASN A 130 -14.80 -6.64 0.03
C ASN A 130 -14.91 -6.31 1.52
N VAL A 131 -16.04 -6.69 2.12
CA VAL A 131 -16.31 -6.52 3.56
C VAL A 131 -15.41 -7.41 4.44
N TYR A 132 -14.91 -8.53 3.92
CA TYR A 132 -14.03 -9.46 4.62
C TYR A 132 -12.54 -9.09 4.50
N LEU A 133 -12.22 -7.91 3.96
CA LEU A 133 -10.85 -7.53 3.69
C LEU A 133 -10.09 -7.23 4.99
N SER A 134 -9.18 -8.14 5.36
CA SER A 134 -8.33 -8.03 6.56
C SER A 134 -6.87 -7.70 6.19
N ARG A 135 -6.12 -7.20 7.17
CA ARG A 135 -4.66 -7.04 7.05
C ARG A 135 -3.92 -8.35 7.31
N THR A 136 -4.51 -9.22 8.12
CA THR A 136 -4.05 -10.57 8.44
C THR A 136 -4.58 -11.56 7.41
N ILE A 137 -3.76 -12.55 7.03
CA ILE A 137 -4.24 -13.69 6.23
C ILE A 137 -4.98 -14.62 7.19
N GLU A 138 -6.31 -14.62 7.12
CA GLU A 138 -7.18 -15.51 7.89
C GLU A 138 -8.53 -15.70 7.19
N VAL A 139 -9.19 -16.82 7.44
CA VAL A 139 -10.60 -17.02 7.05
C VAL A 139 -11.48 -16.56 8.20
N GLN A 140 -12.40 -15.64 7.91
CA GLN A 140 -13.35 -15.12 8.89
C GLN A 140 -14.59 -16.00 8.98
N GLU A 141 -15.26 -15.98 10.14
CA GLU A 141 -16.54 -16.67 10.31
C GLU A 141 -17.58 -16.15 9.32
N ASN A 142 -18.31 -17.07 8.68
CA ASN A 142 -19.32 -16.76 7.65
C ASN A 142 -18.75 -15.98 6.45
N GLN A 143 -17.44 -16.08 6.19
CA GLN A 143 -16.83 -15.52 5.00
C GLN A 143 -17.37 -16.19 3.74
N LYS A 144 -17.70 -15.38 2.74
CA LYS A 144 -18.08 -15.83 1.40
C LYS A 144 -17.05 -15.36 0.39
N VAL A 145 -16.90 -16.13 -0.69
CA VAL A 145 -16.10 -15.71 -1.83
C VAL A 145 -16.80 -14.55 -2.52
N ILE A 146 -16.07 -13.46 -2.72
CA ILE A 146 -16.52 -12.32 -3.52
C ILE A 146 -15.90 -12.48 -4.91
N ASP A 147 -16.74 -12.60 -5.93
CA ASP A 147 -16.34 -12.84 -7.32
C ASP A 147 -16.97 -11.86 -8.31
N THR A 148 -17.53 -10.76 -7.80
CA THR A 148 -18.10 -9.65 -8.57
C THR A 148 -17.09 -8.52 -8.78
N GLY A 149 -17.45 -7.54 -9.61
CA GLY A 149 -16.69 -6.30 -9.80
C GLY A 149 -15.19 -6.52 -10.04
N LEU A 150 -14.33 -5.91 -9.23
CA LEU A 150 -12.88 -6.02 -9.39
C LEU A 150 -12.37 -7.43 -9.14
N TYR A 151 -13.00 -8.15 -8.20
CA TYR A 151 -12.71 -9.55 -7.91
C TYR A 151 -13.15 -10.50 -9.02
N GLY A 152 -14.02 -10.07 -9.93
CA GLY A 152 -14.34 -10.81 -11.16
C GLY A 152 -13.26 -10.72 -12.24
N VAL A 153 -12.37 -9.73 -12.17
CA VAL A 153 -11.31 -9.48 -13.16
C VAL A 153 -9.99 -10.11 -12.72
N VAL A 154 -9.60 -9.88 -11.46
CA VAL A 154 -8.38 -10.41 -10.84
C VAL A 154 -8.69 -10.90 -9.42
N ARG A 155 -7.98 -11.91 -8.93
CA ARG A 155 -8.23 -12.49 -7.60
C ARG A 155 -7.84 -11.57 -6.45
N HIS A 156 -6.87 -10.69 -6.67
CA HIS A 156 -6.28 -9.83 -5.66
C HIS A 156 -6.22 -8.36 -6.10
N PRO A 157 -7.37 -7.69 -6.28
CA PRO A 157 -7.41 -6.30 -6.74
C PRO A 157 -6.81 -5.31 -5.72
N MET A 158 -6.75 -5.67 -4.42
CA MET A 158 -6.01 -4.89 -3.43
C MET A 158 -4.53 -4.86 -3.79
N TYR A 159 -3.92 -6.02 -4.05
CA TYR A 159 -2.50 -6.10 -4.38
C TYR A 159 -2.16 -5.46 -5.73
N MET A 160 -3.11 -5.45 -6.66
CA MET A 160 -2.99 -4.65 -7.88
C MET A 160 -2.90 -3.16 -7.56
N SER A 161 -3.81 -2.67 -6.71
CA SER A 161 -3.83 -1.27 -6.28
C SER A 161 -2.56 -0.88 -5.53
N THR A 162 -2.07 -1.72 -4.60
CA THR A 162 -0.84 -1.44 -3.84
C THR A 162 0.41 -1.48 -4.73
N LEU A 163 0.46 -2.38 -5.72
CA LEU A 163 1.55 -2.43 -6.68
C LEU A 163 1.65 -1.12 -7.46
N ILE A 164 0.52 -0.60 -7.97
CA ILE A 164 0.48 0.68 -8.69
C ILE A 164 0.86 1.84 -7.75
N LEU A 165 0.33 1.87 -6.52
CA LEU A 165 0.67 2.89 -5.53
C LEU A 165 2.18 2.92 -5.27
N PHE A 166 2.78 1.77 -4.98
CA PHE A 166 4.18 1.71 -4.55
C PHE A 166 5.13 2.03 -5.71
N LEU A 167 4.88 1.47 -6.90
CA LEU A 167 5.67 1.79 -8.09
C LEU A 167 5.54 3.26 -8.51
N SER A 168 4.42 3.92 -8.21
CA SER A 168 4.26 5.35 -8.50
C SER A 168 5.09 6.26 -7.59
N MET A 169 5.38 5.86 -6.34
CA MET A 169 6.07 6.75 -5.37
C MET A 169 7.47 7.20 -5.86
N PRO A 170 8.36 6.31 -6.33
CA PRO A 170 9.66 6.74 -6.85
C PRO A 170 9.59 7.61 -8.10
N LEU A 171 8.56 7.42 -8.93
CA LEU A 171 8.33 8.24 -10.13
C LEU A 171 7.86 9.65 -9.73
N ILE A 172 7.03 9.78 -8.70
CA ILE A 172 6.69 11.08 -8.09
C ILE A 172 7.97 11.75 -7.60
N LEU A 173 8.83 11.02 -6.88
CA LEU A 173 10.12 11.51 -6.40
C LEU A 173 11.11 11.83 -7.54
N GLY A 174 10.82 11.38 -8.76
CA GLY A 174 11.63 11.59 -9.94
C GLY A 174 12.95 10.83 -9.90
N SER A 175 12.97 9.66 -9.25
CA SER A 175 14.16 8.82 -9.10
C SER A 175 13.94 7.44 -9.75
N PRO A 176 14.43 7.24 -10.99
CA PRO A 176 14.42 5.93 -11.65
C PRO A 176 15.20 4.85 -10.88
N ILE A 177 16.24 5.23 -10.13
CA ILE A 177 17.02 4.30 -9.31
C ILE A 177 16.17 3.79 -8.13
N SER A 178 15.45 4.68 -7.46
CA SER A 178 14.46 4.31 -6.43
C SER A 178 13.32 3.45 -7.02
N PHE A 179 12.92 3.73 -8.26
CA PHE A 179 11.93 2.92 -8.99
C PHE A 179 12.41 1.49 -9.21
N ALA A 180 13.67 1.31 -9.60
CA ALA A 180 14.30 -0.01 -9.74
C ALA A 180 14.26 -0.81 -8.43
N ILE A 181 14.54 -0.16 -7.29
CA ILE A 181 14.46 -0.80 -5.96
C ILE A 181 13.02 -1.24 -5.65
N MET A 182 12.02 -0.44 -6.03
CA MET A 182 10.62 -0.72 -5.73
C MET A 182 10.07 -1.95 -6.48
N PHE A 183 10.73 -2.41 -7.56
CA PHE A 183 10.38 -3.68 -8.21
C PHE A 183 10.56 -4.90 -7.29
N ILE A 184 11.37 -4.80 -6.23
CA ILE A 184 11.50 -5.83 -5.19
C ILE A 184 10.14 -6.13 -4.54
N TYR A 185 9.17 -5.22 -4.60
CA TYR A 185 7.83 -5.46 -4.10
C TYR A 185 7.12 -6.61 -4.82
N ILE A 186 7.40 -6.84 -6.11
CA ILE A 186 6.74 -7.89 -6.92
C ILE A 186 6.99 -9.30 -6.33
N PRO A 187 8.24 -9.75 -6.10
CA PRO A 187 8.46 -11.04 -5.47
C PRO A 187 7.95 -11.10 -4.03
N ILE A 188 8.02 -10.01 -3.26
CA ILE A 188 7.47 -9.95 -1.89
C ILE A 188 5.96 -10.23 -1.89
N ILE A 189 5.21 -9.52 -2.75
CA ILE A 189 3.76 -9.68 -2.81
C ILE A 189 3.37 -11.02 -3.44
N ALA A 190 4.18 -11.58 -4.34
CA ALA A 190 3.97 -12.90 -4.89
C ALA A 190 4.04 -14.01 -3.83
N VAL A 191 5.00 -13.92 -2.90
CA VAL A 191 5.07 -14.85 -1.76
C VAL A 191 3.84 -14.72 -0.87
N ARG A 192 3.45 -13.48 -0.56
CA ARG A 192 2.25 -13.20 0.27
C ARG A 192 0.98 -13.76 -0.36
N ILE A 193 0.78 -13.54 -1.66
CA ILE A 193 -0.37 -14.06 -2.42
C ILE A 193 -0.43 -15.58 -2.40
N ARG A 194 0.72 -16.26 -2.54
CA ARG A 194 0.75 -17.73 -2.53
C ARG A 194 0.34 -18.30 -1.18
N ASN A 195 0.80 -17.69 -0.08
CA ASN A 195 0.38 -18.08 1.26
C ASN A 195 -1.13 -17.81 1.44
N GLU A 196 -1.60 -16.63 1.06
CA GLU A 196 -3.03 -16.28 1.14
C GLU A 196 -3.92 -17.21 0.33
N GLU A 197 -3.56 -17.51 -0.93
CA GLU A 197 -4.31 -18.47 -1.75
C GLU A 197 -4.35 -19.86 -1.13
N LYS A 198 -3.28 -20.30 -0.45
CA LYS A 198 -3.25 -21.60 0.24
C LYS A 198 -4.23 -21.61 1.41
N VAL A 199 -4.20 -20.58 2.27
CA VAL A 199 -5.12 -20.46 3.42
C VAL A 199 -6.58 -20.39 2.96
N LEU A 200 -6.86 -19.65 1.89
CA LEU A 200 -8.21 -19.54 1.33
C LEU A 200 -8.67 -20.85 0.67
N GLU A 201 -7.78 -21.57 -0.02
CA GLU A 201 -8.13 -22.85 -0.65
C GLU A 201 -8.38 -23.96 0.39
N GLU A 202 -7.71 -23.92 1.55
CA GLU A 202 -7.91 -24.86 2.65
C GLU A 202 -9.12 -24.52 3.53
N GLY A 203 -9.45 -23.24 3.71
CA GLY A 203 -10.44 -22.79 4.70
C GLY A 203 -11.70 -22.12 4.17
N LEU A 204 -11.74 -21.66 2.91
CA LEU A 204 -12.88 -20.93 2.34
C LEU A 204 -13.60 -21.76 1.28
N GLU A 205 -14.82 -22.17 1.60
CA GLU A 205 -15.70 -22.90 0.68
C GLU A 205 -15.95 -22.11 -0.61
N GLY A 206 -15.85 -22.78 -1.76
CA GLY A 206 -16.03 -22.18 -3.09
C GLY A 206 -14.79 -21.47 -3.66
N TYR A 207 -13.70 -21.30 -2.89
CA TYR A 207 -12.51 -20.60 -3.38
C TYR A 207 -11.80 -21.34 -4.54
N ALA A 208 -11.79 -22.68 -4.49
CA ALA A 208 -11.23 -23.49 -5.57
C ALA A 208 -11.95 -23.29 -6.92
N ASP A 209 -13.28 -23.13 -6.90
CA ASP A 209 -14.06 -22.87 -8.11
C ASP A 209 -13.90 -21.43 -8.59
N TYR A 210 -13.80 -20.48 -7.66
CA TYR A 210 -13.46 -19.09 -7.98
C TYR A 210 -12.11 -18.98 -8.71
N LYS A 211 -11.09 -19.72 -8.26
CA LYS A 211 -9.77 -19.78 -8.91
C LYS A 211 -9.84 -20.35 -10.33
N LYS A 212 -10.81 -21.23 -10.62
CA LYS A 212 -11.08 -21.71 -11.98
C LYS A 212 -11.74 -20.63 -12.83
N LYS A 213 -12.64 -19.81 -12.27
CA LYS A 213 -13.34 -18.73 -12.96
C LYS A 213 -12.42 -17.54 -13.26
N VAL A 214 -11.71 -17.04 -12.24
CA VAL A 214 -10.85 -15.85 -12.34
C VAL A 214 -9.40 -16.28 -12.41
N LYS A 215 -8.80 -16.25 -13.61
CA LYS A 215 -7.47 -16.83 -13.87
C LYS A 215 -6.30 -15.97 -13.37
N HIS A 216 -6.45 -14.66 -13.40
CA HIS A 216 -5.38 -13.70 -13.06
C HIS A 216 -5.39 -13.36 -11.58
N ARG A 217 -4.21 -13.22 -10.98
CA ARG A 217 -4.00 -12.85 -9.57
C ARG A 217 -4.07 -11.35 -9.37
N VAL A 218 -3.25 -10.59 -10.10
CA VAL A 218 -2.97 -9.17 -9.83
C VAL A 218 -3.04 -8.35 -11.11
N ILE A 219 -2.45 -8.83 -12.21
CA ILE A 219 -2.35 -8.08 -13.46
C ILE A 219 -3.17 -8.82 -14.51
N PRO A 220 -4.27 -8.23 -15.01
CA PRO A 220 -5.06 -8.85 -16.07
C PRO A 220 -4.18 -9.28 -17.24
N PHE A 221 -4.41 -10.50 -17.75
CA PHE A 221 -3.70 -11.09 -18.90
C PHE A 221 -2.20 -11.39 -18.69
N ILE A 222 -1.64 -11.12 -17.51
CA ILE A 222 -0.21 -11.32 -17.23
C ILE A 222 -0.01 -12.24 -16.02
N TRP A 223 -0.61 -11.88 -14.87
CA TRP A 223 -0.37 -12.56 -13.61
C TRP A 223 -1.62 -12.67 -12.76
#